data_AF-A0A151R4P3-F1
#
_entry.id   AF-A0A151R4P3-F1
#
_cell.length_a   1.000
_cell.length_b   1.000
_cell.length_c   1.000
_cell.angle_alpha   90.00
_cell.angle_beta   90.00
_cell.angle_gamma   90.00
#
_symmetry.space_group_name_H-M   'P 1'
#
loop_
_entity.id
_entity.type
_entity.pdbx_description
1 polymer ?
#
loop_
_entity_poly.entity_id
_entity_poly.type
_entity_poly.pdbx_seq_one_letter_code
_entity_poly.pdbx_strand_id
1 'polypeptide(L)' 'GVSIKEIAQSLFLFQFFHMLDMQCILKGGLWSFDKHLLILGIIQPGELPN' A
#
# COMPACT_ATOMS: atom_id res chain seq x y z
N GLY A 1 8.31 5.70 -7.53
CA GLY A 1 7.17 6.60 -7.23
C GLY A 1 5.95 5.79 -6.82
N VAL A 2 4.97 6.43 -6.18
CA VAL A 2 3.73 5.78 -5.71
C VAL A 2 2.51 6.58 -6.18
N SER A 3 1.47 5.88 -6.63
CA SER A 3 0.14 6.43 -6.88
C SER A 3 -0.80 5.92 -5.80
N ILE A 4 -1.58 6.81 -5.21
CA ILE A 4 -2.52 6.47 -4.12
C ILE A 4 -3.92 6.85 -4.58
N LYS A 5 -4.86 5.90 -4.47
CA LYS A 5 -6.26 6.11 -4.83
C LYS A 5 -7.16 5.64 -3.70
N GLU A 6 -8.07 6.49 -3.25
CA GLU A 6 -9.13 6.09 -2.32
C GLU A 6 -10.18 5.25 -3.06
N ILE A 7 -10.44 4.05 -2.57
CA ILE A 7 -11.41 3.10 -3.14
C ILE A 7 -12.73 3.19 -2.36
N ALA A 8 -12.65 3.40 -1.04
CA ALA A 8 -13.78 3.57 -0.13
C ALA A 8 -13.33 4.37 1.10
N GLN A 9 -14.27 4.73 1.97
CA GLN A 9 -13.98 5.44 3.21
C GLN A 9 -12.94 4.65 4.04
N SER A 10 -11.78 5.26 4.28
CA SER A 10 -10.63 4.65 4.96
C SER A 10 -9.97 3.46 4.25
N LEU A 11 -10.24 3.25 2.96
CA LEU A 11 -9.61 2.21 2.14
C LEU A 11 -8.84 2.84 0.97
N PHE A 12 -7.53 2.64 0.96
CA PHE A 12 -6.63 3.24 -0.02
C PHE A 12 -5.86 2.17 -0.79
N LEU A 13 -5.84 2.30 -2.11
CA LEU A 13 -5.02 1.50 -3.00
C LEU A 13 -3.70 2.22 -3.27
N PHE A 14 -2.60 1.57 -2.92
CA PHE A 14 -1.25 2.03 -3.21
C PHE A 14 -0.70 1.26 -4.41
N GLN A 15 -0.47 1.95 -5.52
CA GLN A 15 0.13 1.40 -6.72
C GLN A 15 1.58 1.87 -6.85
N PHE A 16 2.51 0.92 -6.76
CA PHE A 16 3.94 1.18 -6.90
C PHE A 16 4.39 0.93 -8.32
N PHE A 17 5.18 1.86 -8.87
CA PHE A 17 5.71 1.76 -10.23
C PHE A 17 6.99 0.91 -10.31
N HIS A 18 7.67 0.70 -9.18
CA HIS A 18 8.85 -0.16 -9.10
C HIS A 18 8.79 -1.11 -7.91
N MET A 19 9.24 -2.34 -8.13
CA MET A 19 9.33 -3.37 -7.09
C MET A 19 10.30 -2.97 -5.96
N LEU A 20 11.29 -2.12 -6.25
CA LEU A 20 12.20 -1.54 -5.25
C LEU A 20 11.45 -0.62 -4.28
N ASP A 21 10.50 0.18 -4.77
CA ASP A 21 9.69 1.05 -3.91
C ASP A 21 8.82 0.22 -2.95
N MET A 22 8.24 -0.88 -3.46
CA MET A 22 7.49 -1.85 -2.66
C MET A 22 8.39 -2.53 -1.62
N GLN A 23 9.60 -2.96 -2.01
CA GLN A 23 10.56 -3.60 -1.11
C GLN A 23 11.01 -2.66 0.01
N CYS A 24 11.22 -1.38 -0.28
CA CYS A 24 11.54 -0.37 0.72
C CYS A 24 10.41 -0.22 1.76
N ILE A 25 9.16 -0.36 1.35
CA ILE A 25 8.00 -0.24 2.25
C ILE A 25 7.77 -1.51 3.05
N LEU A 26 7.93 -2.69 2.42
CA LEU A 26 7.81 -3.97 3.10
C LEU A 26 8.96 -4.22 4.09
N LYS A 27 10.17 -3.72 3.79
CA LYS A 27 11.36 -3.90 4.64
C LYS A 27 11.58 -2.74 5.63
N GLY A 28 10.98 -1.58 5.40
CA GLY A 28 11.33 -0.31 6.05
C GLY A 28 10.66 -0.02 7.40
N GLY A 29 9.81 -0.91 7.92
CA GLY A 29 9.10 -0.67 9.19
C GLY A 29 7.87 0.23 9.07
N LEU A 30 7.22 0.49 10.22
CA LEU A 30 5.90 1.11 10.37
C LEU A 30 5.75 2.41 9.56
N TRP A 31 5.19 2.31 8.36
CA TRP A 31 4.86 3.47 7.54
C TRP A 31 3.60 4.13 8.10
N SER A 32 3.73 5.40 8.49
CA SER A 32 2.61 6.24 8.89
C SER A 32 2.15 7.05 7.68
N PHE A 33 0.89 6.90 7.29
CA PHE A 33 0.24 7.75 6.30
C PHE A 33 -0.84 8.55 7.02
N ASP A 34 -0.74 9.87 6.94
CA ASP A 34 -1.63 10.81 7.64
C ASP A 34 -1.78 10.53 9.16
N LYS A 35 -0.66 10.30 9.86
CA LYS A 35 -0.63 9.95 11.31
C LYS A 35 -1.33 8.63 11.68
N HIS A 36 -1.78 7.86 10.69
CA HIS A 36 -2.32 6.53 10.88
C HIS A 36 -1.29 5.47 10.50
N LEU A 37 -1.26 4.39 11.27
CA LEU A 37 -0.43 3.24 10.96
C LEU A 37 -1.04 2.47 9.78
N LEU A 38 -0.27 2.27 8.72
CA LEU A 38 -0.69 1.46 7.59
C LEU A 38 -0.52 -0.03 7.92
N ILE A 39 -1.62 -0.78 7.83
CA ILE A 39 -1.59 -2.24 7.77
C ILE A 39 -1.51 -2.61 6.29
N LEU A 40 -0.41 -3.24 5.89
CA LEU A 40 -0.14 -3.60 4.50
C LEU A 40 -0.42 -5.08 4.26
N GLY A 41 -1.27 -5.39 3.30
CA GLY A 41 -1.48 -6.73 2.76
C GLY A 41 -0.99 -6.81 1.32
N ILE A 42 -0.25 -7.87 0.97
CA ILE A 42 0.11 -8.14 -0.42
C ILE A 42 -1.09 -8.86 -1.06
N ILE A 43 -1.66 -8.27 -2.10
CA ILE A 43 -2.75 -8.88 -2.89
C ILE A 43 -2.11 -9.58 -4.09
N GLN A 44 -2.42 -10.85 -4.32
CA GLN A 44 -1.92 -11.56 -5.49
C GLN A 44 -2.65 -11.11 -6.76
N PRO A 45 -2.01 -11.24 -7.94
CA PRO A 45 -2.68 -10.96 -9.21
C PRO A 45 -3.95 -11.80 -9.35
N GLY A 46 -5.11 -11.14 -9.35
CA GLY A 46 -6.43 -11.79 -9.44
C GLY A 46 -7.18 -11.95 -8.12
N GLU A 47 -6.59 -11.61 -6.98
CA GLU A 47 -7.33 -11.48 -5.72
C GLU A 47 -8.07 -10.14 -5.67
N LEU A 48 -9.34 -10.18 -5.24
CA LEU A 48 -10.11 -8.99 -4.95
C LEU A 48 -9.80 -8.54 -3.52
N PRO A 49 -9.64 -7.23 -3.27
CA PRO A 49 -9.55 -6.71 -1.91
C PRO A 49 -10.86 -7.00 -1.18
N ASN A 50 -10.79 -7.79 -0.10
CA ASN A 50 -11.91 -8.10 0.81
C ASN A 50 -12.13 -6.98 1.83
#